data_AF-A0A7Y0TM88-F1
#
_entry.id   AF-A0A7Y0TM88-F1
#
_cell.length_a   1.000
_cell.length_b   1.000
_cell.length_c   1.000
_cell.angle_alpha   90.00
_cell.angle_beta   90.00
_cell.angle_gamma   90.00
#
_symmetry.space_group_name_H-M   'P 1'
#
loop_
_entity.id
_entity.type
_entity.pdbx_description
1 polymer ?
#
loop_
_entity_poly.entity_id
_entity_poly.type
_entity_poly.pdbx_seq_one_letter_code
_entity_poly.pdbx_strand_id
1 'polypeptide(L)'
;MDEDKILFYSGAADEIIDEIEKISHGSQSRINATPENVESGLAKLVLTLIELIRKLIEKQAMRRIDGGSLTDDQIENLGETLFKLENKMEELKKIFNLTDKDLNLNLGPLGDLL
;
A
#
# COMPACT_ATOMS: atom_id res chain seq x y z
N MET A 1 23.18 43.00 -28.64
CA MET A 1 21.91 42.39 -29.10
C MET A 1 22.23 40.95 -29.44
N ASP A 2 22.64 40.15 -28.46
CA ASP A 2 21.81 39.49 -27.43
C ASP A 2 20.98 38.32 -27.99
N GLU A 3 21.63 37.37 -28.67
CA GLU A 3 21.02 36.08 -29.01
C GLU A 3 21.57 34.90 -28.17
N ASP A 4 22.71 35.06 -27.48
CA ASP A 4 23.31 33.97 -26.68
C ASP A 4 22.75 33.81 -25.26
N LYS A 5 21.77 34.63 -24.85
CA LYS A 5 21.25 34.64 -23.47
C LYS A 5 20.11 33.65 -23.20
N ILE A 6 19.61 32.96 -24.23
CA ILE A 6 18.44 32.07 -24.11
C ILE A 6 18.87 30.61 -23.88
N LEU A 7 20.09 30.20 -24.26
CA LEU A 7 20.52 28.80 -24.18
C LEU A 7 20.96 28.35 -22.77
N PHE A 8 21.25 29.28 -21.85
CA PHE A 8 21.70 28.98 -20.49
C PHE A 8 20.58 28.80 -19.46
N TYR A 9 19.33 29.16 -19.80
CA TYR A 9 18.18 29.04 -18.88
C TYR A 9 17.47 27.68 -18.95
N SER A 10 17.70 26.87 -19.99
CA SER A 10 17.03 25.57 -20.14
C SER A 10 17.45 24.60 -19.04
N GLY A 11 18.75 24.43 -18.78
CA GLY A 11 19.22 23.43 -17.81
C GLY A 11 18.74 23.66 -16.37
N ALA A 12 18.65 24.91 -15.93
CA ALA A 12 18.12 25.24 -14.61
C ALA A 12 16.59 25.06 -14.56
N ALA A 13 15.88 25.35 -15.65
CA ALA A 13 14.45 25.07 -15.74
C ALA A 13 14.17 23.57 -15.78
N ASP A 14 14.99 22.79 -16.48
CA ASP A 14 14.90 21.33 -16.57
C ASP A 14 15.21 20.67 -15.22
N GLU A 15 16.22 21.15 -14.48
CA GLU A 15 16.49 20.70 -13.10
C GLU A 15 15.34 21.04 -12.14
N ILE A 16 14.77 22.24 -12.27
CA ILE A 16 13.59 22.65 -11.48
C ILE A 16 12.36 21.83 -11.88
N ILE A 17 12.17 21.50 -13.16
CA ILE A 17 11.08 20.64 -13.63
C ILE A 17 11.25 19.23 -13.06
N ASP A 18 12.46 18.65 -13.09
CA ASP A 18 12.77 17.35 -12.49
C ASP A 18 12.56 17.35 -10.97
N GLU A 19 12.89 18.45 -10.28
CA GLU A 19 12.68 18.61 -8.85
C GLU A 19 11.20 18.82 -8.50
N ILE A 20 10.45 19.57 -9.31
CA ILE A 20 9.00 19.73 -9.22
C ILE A 20 8.27 18.42 -9.55
N GLU A 21 8.74 17.64 -10.51
CA GLU A 21 8.21 16.30 -10.80
C GLU A 21 8.48 15.37 -9.62
N LYS A 22 9.69 15.35 -9.04
CA LYS A 22 9.99 14.57 -7.82
C LYS A 22 9.14 14.99 -6.62
N ILE A 23 8.87 16.28 -6.45
CA ILE A 23 7.98 16.80 -5.38
C ILE A 23 6.51 16.45 -5.67
N SER A 24 6.10 16.51 -6.93
CA SER A 24 4.76 16.13 -7.43
C SER A 24 4.50 14.63 -7.29
N HIS A 25 5.53 13.78 -7.46
CA HIS A 25 5.43 12.34 -7.26
C HIS A 25 5.11 11.94 -5.81
N GLY A 26 5.28 12.84 -4.82
CA GLY A 26 4.73 12.67 -3.47
C GLY A 26 3.20 12.66 -3.40
N SER A 27 2.51 13.02 -4.48
CA SER A 27 1.04 13.04 -4.59
C SER A 27 0.44 11.76 -5.21
N GLN A 28 1.25 10.84 -5.75
CA GLN A 28 0.73 9.65 -6.45
C GLN A 28 0.30 8.51 -5.51
N SER A 29 0.49 8.67 -4.20
CA SER A 29 0.14 7.65 -3.19
C SER A 29 -1.19 7.91 -2.48
N ARG A 30 -1.94 8.94 -2.88
CA ARG A 30 -3.30 9.16 -2.37
C ARG A 30 -4.22 8.12 -3.01
N ILE A 31 -5.05 7.47 -2.19
CA ILE A 31 -6.16 6.65 -2.69
C ILE A 31 -6.97 7.54 -3.63
N ASN A 32 -6.84 7.27 -4.93
CA ASN A 32 -7.53 8.04 -5.95
C ASN A 32 -8.97 7.52 -5.99
N ALA A 33 -9.86 8.28 -5.35
CA ALA A 33 -11.28 7.99 -5.23
C ALA A 33 -12.08 9.15 -5.85
N THR A 34 -11.84 9.38 -7.14
CA THR A 34 -12.72 10.21 -7.97
C THR A 34 -14.08 9.53 -8.13
N PRO A 35 -15.14 10.27 -8.50
CA PRO A 35 -16.46 9.68 -8.72
C PRO A 35 -16.47 8.48 -9.67
N GLU A 36 -15.55 8.44 -10.63
CA GLU A 36 -15.43 7.38 -11.64
C GLU A 36 -14.66 6.13 -11.16
N ASN A 37 -13.87 6.23 -10.09
CA ASN A 37 -13.02 5.13 -9.59
C ASN A 37 -13.11 4.88 -8.07
N VAL A 38 -14.08 5.51 -7.40
CA VAL A 38 -14.30 5.43 -5.95
C VAL A 38 -14.42 3.99 -5.45
N GLU A 39 -15.06 3.11 -6.22
CA GLU A 39 -15.23 1.69 -5.85
C GLU A 39 -13.87 0.97 -5.75
N SER A 40 -13.00 1.12 -6.74
CA SER A 40 -11.67 0.52 -6.75
C SER A 40 -10.76 1.14 -5.70
N GLY A 41 -10.82 2.46 -5.52
CA GLY A 41 -10.05 3.17 -4.49
C GLY A 41 -10.44 2.75 -3.06
N LEU A 42 -11.74 2.64 -2.79
CA LEU A 42 -12.25 2.18 -1.51
C LEU A 42 -11.93 0.70 -1.26
N ALA A 43 -12.09 -0.14 -2.28
CA ALA A 43 -11.73 -1.56 -2.20
C ALA A 43 -10.24 -1.73 -1.84
N LYS A 44 -9.35 -0.98 -2.50
CA LYS A 44 -7.92 -0.95 -2.19
C LYS A 44 -7.67 -0.59 -0.72
N LEU A 45 -8.27 0.49 -0.23
CA LEU A 45 -8.12 0.93 1.17
C LEU A 45 -8.58 -0.15 2.16
N VAL A 46 -9.77 -0.70 1.95
CA VAL A 46 -10.36 -1.70 2.86
C VAL A 46 -9.52 -2.98 2.86
N LEU A 47 -9.11 -3.47 1.68
CA LEU A 47 -8.28 -4.65 1.55
C LEU A 47 -6.90 -4.44 2.18
N THR A 48 -6.27 -3.28 1.99
CA THR A 48 -5.03 -2.90 2.68
C THR A 48 -5.20 -2.93 4.20
N LEU A 49 -6.30 -2.39 4.73
CA LEU A 49 -6.56 -2.39 6.18
C LEU A 49 -6.75 -3.81 6.73
N ILE A 50 -7.51 -4.65 6.02
CA ILE A 50 -7.71 -6.05 6.39
C ILE A 50 -6.37 -6.79 6.39
N GLU A 51 -5.53 -6.57 5.38
CA GLU A 51 -4.21 -7.19 5.25
C GLU A 51 -3.28 -6.79 6.40
N LEU A 52 -3.28 -5.51 6.78
CA LEU A 52 -2.56 -5.02 7.95
C LEU A 52 -3.01 -5.73 9.23
N ILE A 53 -4.33 -5.80 9.46
CA ILE A 53 -4.89 -6.46 10.64
C ILE A 53 -4.52 -7.94 10.65
N ARG A 54 -4.56 -8.63 9.50
CA ARG A 54 -4.13 -10.03 9.36
C ARG A 54 -2.68 -10.21 9.81
N LYS A 55 -1.75 -9.42 9.28
CA LYS A 55 -0.32 -9.45 9.67
C LYS A 55 -0.12 -9.20 11.16
N LEU A 56 -0.89 -8.27 11.74
CA LEU A 56 -0.83 -7.98 13.18
C LEU A 56 -1.32 -9.17 14.02
N ILE A 57 -2.44 -9.78 13.63
CA ILE A 57 -2.97 -10.98 14.30
C ILE A 57 -1.95 -12.11 14.23
N GLU A 58 -1.37 -12.36 13.05
CA GLU A 58 -0.34 -13.38 12.84
C GLU A 58 0.89 -13.16 13.74
N LYS A 59 1.38 -11.92 13.81
CA LYS A 59 2.48 -11.57 14.71
C LYS A 59 2.15 -11.78 16.18
N GLN A 60 0.93 -11.45 16.61
CA GLN A 60 0.49 -11.70 17.99
C GLN A 60 0.27 -13.19 18.26
N ALA A 61 -0.21 -13.95 17.27
CA ALA A 61 -0.36 -15.39 17.34
C ALA A 61 0.98 -16.04 17.63
N MET A 62 2.01 -15.71 16.85
CA MET A 62 3.37 -16.23 17.06
C MET A 62 3.89 -15.93 18.47
N ARG A 63 3.72 -14.69 18.95
CA ARG A 63 4.10 -14.34 20.33
C ARG A 63 3.36 -15.17 21.39
N ARG A 64 2.09 -15.48 21.15
CA ARG A 64 1.28 -16.27 22.08
C ARG A 64 1.64 -17.76 22.05
N ILE A 65 2.01 -18.28 20.89
CA ILE A 65 2.53 -19.65 20.70
C ILE A 65 3.87 -19.78 21.41
N ASP A 66 4.81 -18.89 21.14
CA ASP A 66 6.13 -18.88 21.79
C ASP A 66 6.02 -18.73 23.31
N GLY A 67 5.03 -17.97 23.78
CA GLY A 67 4.72 -17.78 25.20
C GLY A 67 3.90 -18.92 25.84
N GLY A 68 3.53 -19.97 25.10
CA GLY A 68 2.74 -21.10 25.60
C GLY A 68 1.32 -20.73 26.08
N SER A 69 0.78 -19.61 25.59
CA SER A 69 -0.51 -19.05 26.02
C SER A 69 -1.71 -19.53 25.18
N LEU A 70 -1.47 -20.40 24.20
CA LEU A 70 -2.49 -21.03 23.37
C LEU A 70 -2.34 -22.55 23.45
N THR A 71 -3.47 -23.26 23.46
CA THR A 71 -3.51 -24.72 23.32
C THR A 71 -3.35 -25.12 21.85
N ASP A 72 -2.98 -26.38 21.59
CA ASP A 72 -2.82 -26.91 20.22
C ASP A 72 -4.10 -26.72 19.39
N ASP A 73 -5.28 -27.02 19.94
CA ASP A 73 -6.58 -26.80 19.28
C ASP A 73 -6.82 -25.32 18.94
N GLN A 74 -6.36 -24.39 19.79
CA GLN A 74 -6.51 -22.96 19.53
C GLN A 74 -5.56 -22.49 18.42
N ILE A 75 -4.38 -23.08 18.33
CA ILE A 75 -3.41 -22.82 17.26
C ILE A 75 -3.97 -23.30 15.93
N GLU A 76 -4.52 -24.52 15.88
CA GLU A 76 -5.12 -25.08 14.68
C GLU A 76 -6.30 -24.23 14.18
N ASN A 77 -7.25 -23.91 15.06
CA ASN A 77 -8.40 -23.07 14.71
C ASN A 77 -7.99 -21.67 14.20
N LEU A 78 -6.93 -21.10 14.78
CA LEU A 78 -6.38 -19.82 14.34
C LEU A 78 -5.75 -19.92 12.95
N GLY A 79 -4.97 -20.97 12.69
CA GLY A 79 -4.40 -21.25 11.38
C GLY A 79 -5.48 -21.42 10.31
N GLU A 80 -6.52 -22.21 10.61
CA GLU A 80 -7.65 -22.42 9.69
C GLU A 80 -8.38 -21.11 9.38
N THR A 81 -8.57 -20.25 10.39
CA THR A 81 -9.21 -18.94 10.23
C THR A 81 -8.38 -18.01 9.33
N LEU A 82 -7.07 -17.94 9.56
CA LEU A 82 -6.16 -17.12 8.74
C LEU A 82 -6.11 -17.62 7.30
N PHE A 83 -6.08 -18.94 7.09
CA PHE A 83 -6.10 -19.53 5.75
C PHE A 83 -7.41 -19.23 5.00
N LYS A 84 -8.57 -19.32 5.67
CA LYS A 84 -9.86 -18.94 5.07
C LYS A 84 -9.90 -17.46 4.70
N LEU A 85 -9.34 -16.59 5.56
CA LEU A 85 -9.24 -15.16 5.28
C LEU A 85 -8.34 -14.89 4.06
N GLU A 86 -7.17 -15.53 3.98
CA GLU A 86 -6.25 -15.39 2.84
C GLU A 86 -6.90 -15.80 1.53
N ASN A 87 -7.60 -16.93 1.49
CA ASN A 87 -8.37 -17.34 0.30
C ASN A 87 -9.42 -16.31 -0.10
N LYS A 88 -10.12 -15.72 0.88
CA LYS A 88 -11.12 -14.69 0.59
C LYS A 88 -10.49 -13.39 0.08
N MET A 89 -9.31 -13.04 0.59
CA MET A 89 -8.51 -11.92 0.10
C MET A 89 -8.12 -12.13 -1.38
N GLU A 90 -7.69 -13.34 -1.76
CA GLU A 90 -7.36 -13.67 -3.15
C GLU A 90 -8.58 -13.52 -4.09
N GLU A 91 -9.76 -13.97 -3.66
CA GLU A 91 -10.99 -13.78 -4.43
C GLU A 91 -11.32 -12.29 -4.63
N LEU A 92 -11.25 -11.50 -3.56
CA LEU A 92 -11.57 -10.07 -3.61
C LEU A 92 -10.56 -9.29 -4.45
N LYS A 93 -9.25 -9.59 -4.31
CA LYS A 93 -8.21 -9.01 -5.17
C LYS A 93 -8.51 -9.23 -6.64
N LYS A 94 -8.94 -10.43 -7.05
CA LYS A 94 -9.33 -10.72 -8.44
C LYS A 94 -10.54 -9.93 -8.89
N ILE A 95 -11.57 -9.80 -8.06
CA ILE A 95 -12.80 -9.05 -8.38
C ILE A 95 -12.49 -7.57 -8.63
N PHE A 96 -11.59 -6.99 -7.85
CA PHE A 96 -11.21 -5.57 -7.96
C PHE A 96 -9.97 -5.33 -8.84
N ASN A 97 -9.45 -6.35 -9.53
CA ASN A 97 -8.23 -6.28 -10.35
C ASN A 97 -7.01 -5.73 -9.59
N LEU A 98 -6.86 -6.09 -8.32
CA LEU A 98 -5.77 -5.68 -7.44
C LEU A 98 -4.72 -6.79 -7.29
N THR A 99 -3.49 -6.37 -7.06
CA THR A 99 -2.35 -7.24 -6.71
C THR A 99 -1.87 -6.96 -5.29
N ASP A 100 -0.99 -7.81 -4.75
CA ASP A 100 -0.38 -7.56 -3.44
C ASP A 100 0.39 -6.25 -3.38
N LYS A 101 1.00 -5.84 -4.49
CA LYS A 101 1.71 -4.56 -4.59
C LYS A 101 0.76 -3.37 -4.46
N ASP A 102 -0.47 -3.52 -4.93
CA ASP A 102 -1.48 -2.47 -4.79
C ASP A 102 -1.88 -2.30 -3.33
N LEU A 103 -1.88 -3.36 -2.53
CA LEU A 103 -2.24 -3.23 -1.12
C LEU A 103 -1.19 -2.48 -0.30
N ASN A 104 0.04 -2.34 -0.81
CA ASN A 104 1.08 -1.57 -0.14
C ASN A 104 0.86 -0.06 -0.32
N LEU A 105 0.15 0.53 0.62
CA LEU A 105 -0.13 1.97 0.63
C LEU A 105 1.09 2.75 1.12
N ASN A 106 1.57 3.67 0.30
CA ASN A 106 2.60 4.62 0.69
C ASN A 106 1.96 5.81 1.45
N LEU A 107 2.45 6.06 2.66
CA LEU A 107 1.96 7.08 3.58
C LEU A 107 2.81 8.36 3.54
N GLY A 108 3.59 8.56 2.48
CA GLY A 108 4.53 9.66 2.32
C GLY A 108 5.68 9.58 3.34
N PRO A 109 5.84 10.56 4.25
CA PRO A 109 6.96 10.61 5.20
C PRO A 109 6.98 9.46 6.21
N LEU A 110 5.86 8.75 6.39
CA LEU A 110 5.77 7.56 7.25
C LEU A 110 6.24 6.27 6.56
N GLY A 111 6.55 6.34 5.25
CA GLY A 111 6.94 5.19 4.45
C GLY A 111 5.74 4.35 4.00
N ASP A 112 6.04 3.13 3.57
CA ASP A 112 5.06 2.15 3.10
C ASP A 112 4.44 1.38 4.26
N LEU A 113 3.14 1.06 4.15
CA LEU A 113 2.39 0.41 5.22
C LEU A 113 2.67 -1.10 5.36
N LEU A 114 2.94 -1.81 4.26
CA LEU A 114 2.99 -3.29 4.20
C LEU A 114 4.33 -3.87 3.75
#